data_AF-A0A2L2YRY2-F1
#
_entry.id   AF-A0A2L2YRY2-F1
#
_cell.length_a   1.000
_cell.length_b   1.000
_cell.length_c   1.000
_cell.angle_alpha   90.00
_cell.angle_beta   90.00
_cell.angle_gamma   90.00
#
_symmetry.space_group_name_H-M   'P 1'
#
loop_
_entity.id
_entity.type
_entity.pdbx_description
1 polymer ?
#
loop_
_entity_poly.entity_id
_entity_poly.type
_entity_poly.pdbx_seq_one_letter_code
_entity_poly.pdbx_strand_id
1 'polypeptide(L)'
;GKAKRIRTIFTPDQLERLECEFERQQYMVGPERMYLASALNLSESQVKIWFQNRRIKWRKQHLEMQQARLAQLREAETVENNESDSDQTAKEQSPNHWEIMEDRN
;
A
#
# COMPACT_ATOMS: atom_id res chain seq x y z
N GLY A 1 23.83 10.89 -22.07
CA GLY A 1 22.65 10.07 -21.74
C GLY A 1 22.81 9.53 -20.33
N LYS A 2 21.76 9.57 -19.48
CA LYS A 2 21.85 9.07 -18.11
C LYS A 2 21.75 7.54 -18.13
N ALA A 3 22.75 6.85 -17.59
CA ALA A 3 22.79 5.38 -17.57
C ALA A 3 21.55 4.82 -16.84
N LYS A 4 20.97 3.74 -17.39
CA LYS A 4 19.85 3.03 -16.75
C LYS A 4 20.36 2.45 -15.42
N ARG A 5 19.73 2.85 -14.31
CA ARG A 5 20.05 2.29 -12.99
C ARG A 5 19.78 0.79 -13.02
N ILE A 6 20.80 -0.01 -12.74
CA ILE A 6 20.66 -1.46 -12.62
C ILE A 6 19.78 -1.75 -11.41
N ARG A 7 18.76 -2.58 -11.61
CA ARG A 7 17.86 -3.01 -10.53
C ARG A 7 18.62 -3.99 -9.65
N THR A 8 18.77 -3.67 -8.38
CA THR A 8 19.30 -4.59 -7.38
C THR A 8 18.21 -5.57 -6.94
N ILE A 9 18.56 -6.84 -6.80
CA ILE A 9 17.75 -7.87 -6.12
C ILE A 9 18.42 -8.14 -4.78
N PHE A 10 17.66 -8.09 -3.69
CA PHE A 10 18.15 -8.42 -2.35
C PHE A 10 17.97 -9.91 -2.08
N THR A 11 18.89 -10.52 -1.35
CA THR A 11 18.75 -11.91 -0.91
C THR A 11 17.65 -12.03 0.16
N PRO A 12 17.09 -13.23 0.40
CA PRO A 12 16.12 -13.45 1.47
C PRO A 12 16.62 -12.97 2.83
N ASP A 13 17.86 -13.32 3.20
CA ASP A 13 18.47 -12.93 4.48
C ASP A 13 18.61 -11.40 4.63
N GLN A 14 18.95 -10.71 3.53
CA GLN A 14 19.00 -9.25 3.51
C GLN A 14 17.61 -8.65 3.75
N LEU A 15 16.58 -9.19 3.10
CA LEU A 15 15.20 -8.73 3.27
C LEU A 15 14.69 -8.96 4.68
N GLU A 16 14.94 -10.13 5.26
CA GLU A 16 14.58 -10.46 6.64
C GLU A 16 15.21 -9.46 7.61
N ARG A 17 16.51 -9.17 7.47
CA ARG A 17 17.18 -8.24 8.36
C ARG A 17 16.72 -6.80 8.20
N LEU A 18 16.43 -6.38 6.96
CA LEU A 18 15.85 -5.07 6.68
C LEU A 18 14.45 -4.91 7.30
N GLU A 19 13.63 -5.96 7.25
CA GLU A 19 12.28 -5.98 7.83
C GLU A 19 12.34 -5.94 9.37
N CYS A 20 13.19 -6.76 9.98
CA CYS A 20 13.43 -6.76 11.42
C CYS A 20 13.84 -5.37 11.95
N GLU A 21 14.76 -4.69 11.25
CA GLU A 21 15.13 -3.33 11.64
C GLU A 21 14.00 -2.32 11.41
N PHE A 22 13.20 -2.51 10.36
CA PHE A 22 12.04 -1.64 10.07
C PHE A 22 10.95 -1.72 11.15
N GLU A 23 10.69 -2.92 11.67
CA GLU A 23 9.77 -3.14 12.79
C GLU A 23 10.22 -2.36 14.03
N ARG A 24 11.53 -2.32 14.29
CA ARG A 24 12.12 -1.55 15.38
C ARG A 24 12.10 -0.05 15.11
N GLN A 25 12.38 0.37 13.88
CA GLN A 25 12.48 1.78 13.50
C GLN A 25 12.15 2.03 12.02
N GLN A 26 11.07 2.74 11.75
CA GLN A 26 10.59 2.95 10.37
C GLN A 26 11.39 4.00 9.56
N TYR A 27 12.27 4.75 10.23
CA TYR A 27 13.06 5.83 9.65
C TYR A 27 14.52 5.67 10.03
N MET A 28 15.36 5.23 9.09
CA MET A 28 16.77 5.02 9.38
C MET A 28 17.63 6.22 8.95
N VAL A 29 18.48 6.69 9.86
CA VAL A 29 19.24 7.95 9.73
C VAL A 29 20.73 7.76 10.05
N GLY A 30 21.55 8.65 9.49
CA GLY A 30 22.99 8.79 9.74
C GLY A 30 23.73 7.50 10.13
N PRO A 31 24.16 7.34 11.39
CA PRO A 31 24.98 6.20 11.85
C PRO A 31 24.34 4.82 11.68
N GLU A 32 23.06 4.67 12.02
CA GLU A 32 22.39 3.37 11.97
C GLU A 32 22.29 2.85 10.54
N ARG A 33 22.07 3.76 9.59
CA ARG A 33 22.08 3.43 8.16
C ARG A 33 23.44 2.95 7.69
N MET A 34 24.51 3.63 8.10
CA MET A 34 25.88 3.22 7.76
C MET A 34 26.16 1.82 8.32
N TYR A 35 25.80 1.56 9.57
CA TYR A 35 25.99 0.27 10.21
C TYR A 35 25.24 -0.85 9.49
N LEU A 36 23.93 -0.68 9.23
CA LEU A 36 23.12 -1.70 8.57
C LEU A 36 23.58 -1.95 7.13
N ALA A 37 23.95 -0.89 6.40
CA ALA A 37 24.51 -1.01 5.06
C ALA A 37 25.79 -1.86 5.05
N SER A 38 26.71 -1.59 5.98
CA SER A 38 27.93 -2.37 6.13
C SER A 38 27.64 -3.83 6.50
N ALA A 39 26.71 -4.07 7.42
CA ALA A 39 26.37 -5.42 7.89
C ALA A 39 25.74 -6.30 6.80
N LEU A 40 25.03 -5.68 5.84
CA LEU A 40 24.33 -6.38 4.75
C LEU A 40 25.08 -6.35 3.41
N ASN A 41 26.29 -5.79 3.37
CA ASN A 41 27.04 -5.53 2.13
C ASN A 41 26.22 -4.74 1.09
N LEU A 42 25.50 -3.71 1.54
CA LEU A 42 24.73 -2.80 0.70
C LEU A 42 25.30 -1.38 0.79
N SER A 43 24.95 -0.52 -0.18
CA SER A 43 25.20 0.92 -0.06
C SER A 43 24.14 1.59 0.81
N GLU A 44 24.51 2.65 1.53
CA GLU A 44 23.55 3.48 2.27
C GLU A 44 22.37 3.94 1.41
N SER A 45 22.60 4.21 0.13
CA SER A 45 21.57 4.62 -0.82
C SER A 45 20.54 3.51 -1.05
N GLN A 46 20.99 2.25 -1.23
CA GLN A 46 20.08 1.12 -1.37
C GLN A 46 19.24 0.93 -0.11
N VAL A 47 19.85 1.03 1.07
CA VAL A 47 19.10 0.87 2.31
C VAL A 47 18.12 2.03 2.50
N LYS A 48 18.52 3.27 2.21
CA LYS A 48 17.62 4.44 2.20
C LYS A 48 16.42 4.22 1.28
N ILE A 49 16.64 3.76 0.05
CA ILE A 49 15.58 3.50 -0.93
C ILE A 49 14.67 2.38 -0.45
N TRP A 50 15.23 1.30 0.10
CA TRP A 50 14.45 0.20 0.64
C TRP A 50 13.52 0.68 1.76
N PHE A 51 14.02 1.44 2.74
CA PHE A 51 13.22 2.00 3.82
C PHE A 51 12.14 2.96 3.32
N GLN A 52 12.44 3.78 2.28
CA GLN A 52 11.44 4.62 1.63
C GLN A 52 10.32 3.77 1.03
N ASN A 53 10.66 2.78 0.20
CA ASN A 53 9.69 1.89 -0.43
C ASN A 53 8.89 1.11 0.61
N ARG A 54 9.53 0.65 1.69
CA ARG A 54 8.86 -0.07 2.77
C ARG A 54 7.81 0.78 3.47
N ARG A 55 8.11 2.07 3.75
CA ARG A 55 7.11 3.02 4.29
C ARG A 55 5.96 3.28 3.32
N ILE A 56 6.20 3.34 2.01
CA ILE A 56 5.11 3.48 1.03
C ILE A 56 4.19 2.26 1.11
N LYS A 57 4.75 1.04 1.08
CA LYS A 57 3.98 -0.20 1.20
C LYS A 57 3.20 -0.25 2.52
N TRP A 58 3.85 0.09 3.63
CA TRP A 58 3.22 0.10 4.95
C TRP A 58 2.02 1.06 4.99
N ARG A 59 2.19 2.31 4.55
CA ARG A 59 1.06 3.26 4.49
C ARG A 59 -0.07 2.79 3.57
N LYS A 60 0.26 2.18 2.43
CA LYS A 60 -0.73 1.65 1.50
C LYS A 60 -1.55 0.52 2.14
N GLN A 61 -0.90 -0.40 2.86
CA GLN A 61 -1.59 -1.48 3.58
C GLN A 61 -2.55 -0.94 4.65
N HIS A 62 -2.18 0.11 5.37
CA HIS A 62 -3.07 0.78 6.35
C HIS A 62 -4.28 1.43 5.67
N LEU A 63 -4.08 2.11 4.55
CA LEU A 63 -5.16 2.76 3.80
C LEU A 63 -6.13 1.73 3.21
N GLU A 64 -5.62 0.66 2.61
CA GLU A 64 -6.44 -0.43 2.06
C GLU A 64 -7.28 -1.11 3.15
N MET A 65 -6.69 -1.33 4.34
CA MET A 65 -7.43 -1.86 5.49
C MET A 65 -8.55 -0.93 5.93
N GLN A 66 -8.29 0.39 5.98
CA GLN A 66 -9.31 1.38 6.32
C GLN A 66 -10.45 1.39 5.27
N GLN A 67 -10.11 1.34 3.99
CA GLN A 67 -11.09 1.30 2.90
C GLN A 67 -11.94 0.02 2.95
N ALA A 68 -11.31 -1.14 3.18
CA ALA A 68 -12.02 -2.41 3.35
C ALA A 68 -13.00 -2.37 4.52
N ARG A 69 -12.60 -1.76 5.65
CA ARG A 69 -13.48 -1.56 6.81
C ARG A 69 -14.67 -0.66 6.50
N LEU A 70 -14.45 0.43 5.76
CA LEU A 70 -15.54 1.33 5.35
C LEU A 70 -16.51 0.65 4.37
N ALA A 71 -16.00 -0.20 3.48
CA ALA A 71 -16.84 -0.99 2.58
C ALA A 71 -17.73 -1.97 3.35
N GLN A 72 -17.19 -2.67 4.35
CA GLN A 72 -17.96 -3.56 5.23
C GLN A 72 -19.06 -2.83 6.01
N LEU A 73 -18.76 -1.61 6.51
CA LEU A 73 -19.77 -0.80 7.20
C LEU A 73 -20.90 -0.36 6.27
N ARG A 74 -20.58 0.06 5.04
CA ARG A 74 -21.59 0.38 4.01
C ARG A 74 -22.47 -0.81 3.67
N GLU A 75 -21.89 -2.01 3.59
CA GLU A 75 -22.66 -3.23 3.32
C GLU A 75 -23.60 -3.56 4.48
N ALA A 76 -23.16 -3.40 5.74
CA ALA A 76 -24.02 -3.59 6.92
C ALA A 76 -25.22 -2.61 6.98
N GLU A 77 -25.03 -1.34 6.59
CA GLU A 77 -26.13 -0.35 6.51
C GLU A 77 -27.18 -0.69 5.45
N THR A 78 -26.82 -1.45 4.41
CA THR A 78 -27.79 -1.93 3.40
C THR A 78 -28.62 -3.13 3.85
N VAL A 79 -28.17 -3.86 4.87
CA VAL A 79 -28.91 -5.01 5.40
C VAL A 79 -29.99 -4.56 6.40
N GLU A 80 -29.72 -3.56 7.24
CA GLU A 80 -30.72 -3.02 8.18
C GLU A 80 -31.86 -2.26 7.50
N ASN A 81 -31.66 -1.70 6.31
CA ASN A 81 -32.73 -1.02 5.55
C ASN A 81 -33.61 -1.97 4.72
N ASN A 82 -33.24 -3.25 4.58
CA ASN A 82 -34.01 -4.24 3.80
C ASN A 82 -35.04 -5.03 4.64
N GLU A 83 -35.12 -4.82 5.96
CA GLU A 83 -36.12 -5.47 6.82
C GLU A 83 -37.44 -4.68 6.95
N SER A 84 -37.63 -3.60 6.18
CA SER A 84 -38.86 -2.78 6.21
C SER A 84 -39.54 -2.51 4.87
N ASP A 85 -39.11 -3.10 3.75
CA ASP A 85 -39.79 -2.88 2.46
C ASP A 85 -40.25 -4.20 1.82
N SER A 86 -41.22 -4.83 2.50
CA SER A 86 -42.16 -5.69 1.78
C SER A 86 -43.10 -4.80 0.97
N ASP A 87 -42.94 -4.90 -0.36
CA ASP A 87 -43.90 -4.55 -1.42
C ASP A 87 -43.78 -3.15 -2.06
N GLN A 88 -42.91 -3.02 -3.08
CA GLN A 88 -43.28 -2.42 -4.39
C GLN A 88 -42.19 -2.51 -5.48
N THR A 89 -42.49 -3.35 -6.47
CA THR A 89 -42.25 -3.25 -7.93
C THR A 89 -41.49 -2.04 -8.51
N ALA A 90 -40.42 -2.36 -9.27
CA ALA A 90 -39.92 -1.79 -10.53
C ALA A 90 -38.98 -0.54 -10.58
N LYS A 91 -37.85 -0.77 -11.27
CA LYS A 91 -37.03 0.12 -12.14
C LYS A 91 -36.17 1.20 -11.46
N GLU A 92 -34.84 1.09 -11.62
CA GLU A 92 -34.06 1.87 -12.60
C GLU A 92 -32.57 1.53 -12.47
N GLN A 93 -31.97 1.01 -13.55
CA GLN A 93 -30.53 0.82 -13.67
C GLN A 93 -29.88 2.19 -13.88
N SER A 94 -29.22 2.72 -12.85
CA SER A 94 -28.36 3.89 -12.96
C SER A 94 -26.93 3.43 -13.28
N PRO A 95 -26.32 3.84 -14.41
CA PRO A 95 -24.96 3.46 -14.75
C PRO A 95 -23.96 3.98 -13.72
N ASN A 96 -23.00 3.13 -13.34
CA ASN A 96 -21.94 3.52 -12.41
C ASN A 96 -21.10 4.65 -13.01
N HIS A 97 -20.82 5.67 -12.20
CA HIS A 97 -20.09 6.90 -12.53
C HIS A 97 -18.68 6.70 -13.15
N TRP A 98 -18.11 5.49 -13.13
CA TRP A 98 -16.80 5.20 -13.74
C TRP A 98 -16.84 5.11 -15.28
N GLU A 99 -18.03 4.97 -15.89
CA GLU A 99 -18.19 4.72 -17.33
C GLU A 99 -18.20 6.01 -18.18
N ILE A 100 -18.05 7.20 -17.56
CA ILE A 100 -18.16 8.52 -18.25
C ILE A 100 -16.79 9.18 -18.54
N MET A 101 -15.66 8.54 -18.20
CA MET A 101 -14.33 9.18 -18.36
C MET A 101 -13.41 8.55 -19.41
N GLU A 102 -13.93 7.87 -20.44
CA GLU A 102 -13.09 7.38 -21.55
C GLU A 102 -13.15 8.18 -22.86
N ASP A 103 -13.87 9.31 -22.91
CA ASP A 103 -13.81 10.20 -24.08
C ASP A 103 -13.31 11.59 -23.70
N ARG A 104 -11.98 11.75 -23.66
CA ARG A 104 -11.32 13.00 -24.07
C ARG A 104 -9.82 12.81 -24.31
N ASN A 105 -9.53 12.77 -25.61
CA ASN A 105 -8.25 13.08 -26.26
C ASN A 105 -7.62 14.40 -25.78
#